data_AF-G7ERR9-F1
#
_entry.id   AF-G7ERR9-F1
#
_cell.length_a   1.000
_cell.length_b   1.000
_cell.length_c   1.000
_cell.angle_alpha   90.00
_cell.angle_beta   90.00
_cell.angle_gamma   90.00
#
_symmetry.space_group_name_H-M   'P 1'
#
loop_
_entity.id
_entity.type
_entity.pdbx_description
1 polymer ?
#
loop_
_entity_poly.entity_id
_entity_poly.type
_entity_poly.pdbx_seq_one_letter_code
_entity_poly.pdbx_strand_id
1 'polypeptide(L)' 'MPKLCTVVESRKAFKGLKSYSLGNLSAHFNLDLTNHHRALDDAKAAAQLLLLVQQTDSQ' A
#
# COMPACT_ATOMS: atom_id res chain seq x y z
N MET A 1 -11.81 -4.96 18.29
CA MET A 1 -11.66 -5.69 17.01
C MET A 1 -10.29 -5.41 16.44
N PRO A 2 -9.51 -6.41 16.03
CA PRO A 2 -8.28 -6.16 15.29
C PRO A 2 -8.62 -5.46 13.97
N LYS A 3 -7.84 -4.44 13.60
CA LYS A 3 -7.98 -3.70 12.34
C LYS A 3 -6.74 -3.94 11.49
N LEU A 4 -6.93 -4.30 10.24
CA LEU A 4 -5.86 -4.36 9.24
C LEU A 4 -5.77 -2.99 8.55
N CYS A 5 -4.60 -2.35 8.62
CA CYS A 5 -4.34 -1.07 7.99
C CYS A 5 -3.09 -1.18 7.12
N THR A 6 -3.26 -1.11 5.80
CA THR A 6 -2.17 -1.26 4.83
C THR A 6 -1.06 -0.23 5.02
N VAL A 7 -1.38 0.99 5.46
CA VAL A 7 -0.38 2.03 5.78
C VAL A 7 0.51 1.61 6.96
N VAL A 8 -0.08 1.03 8.01
CA VAL A 8 0.66 0.60 9.20
C VAL A 8 1.55 -0.58 8.85
N GLU A 9 1.03 -1.58 8.14
CA GLU A 9 1.82 -2.74 7.73
C GLU A 9 2.92 -2.35 6.73
N SER A 10 2.64 -1.44 5.78
CA SER A 10 3.65 -0.91 4.85
C SER A 10 4.80 -0.20 5.55
N ARG A 11 4.55 0.51 6.67
CA ARG A 11 5.60 1.15 7.47
C ARG A 11 6.52 0.14 8.15
N LYS A 12 5.99 -1.03 8.52
CA LYS A 12 6.77 -2.10 9.15
C LYS A 12 7.63 -2.82 8.11
N ALA A 13 7.03 -3.19 6.97
CA ALA A 13 7.68 -3.92 5.90
C ALA A 13 8.71 -3.05 5.15
N PHE A 14 8.34 -1.81 4.77
CA PHE A 14 9.17 -0.94 3.94
C PHE A 14 9.69 0.23 4.76
N LYS A 15 10.87 0.11 5.37
CA LYS A 15 11.44 1.16 6.24
C LYS A 15 12.11 2.28 5.43
N GLY A 16 12.02 3.52 5.91
CA GLY A 16 12.79 4.65 5.38
C GLY A 16 12.18 5.39 4.19
N LEU A 17 10.91 5.12 3.84
CA LEU A 17 10.24 5.87 2.78
C LEU A 17 9.86 7.29 3.25
N LYS A 18 9.98 8.26 2.34
CA LYS A 18 9.66 9.69 2.60
C LYS A 18 8.18 9.93 2.91
N SER A 19 7.29 9.07 2.41
CA SER A 19 5.84 9.16 2.64
C SER A 19 5.18 7.80 2.46
N TYR A 20 4.09 7.58 3.19
CA TYR A 20 3.29 6.34 3.18
C TYR A 20 1.82 6.60 2.82
N SER A 21 1.52 7.72 2.15
CA SER A 21 0.20 7.88 1.54
C SER A 21 0.01 6.85 0.43
N LEU A 22 -1.23 6.42 0.20
CA LEU A 22 -1.52 5.42 -0.83
C LEU A 22 -0.97 5.85 -2.20
N GLY A 23 -1.08 7.13 -2.57
CA GLY A 23 -0.54 7.62 -3.83
C GLY A 23 0.98 7.59 -3.93
N ASN A 24 1.70 7.95 -2.85
CA ASN A 24 3.16 7.89 -2.88
C ASN A 24 3.67 6.45 -2.87
N LEU A 25 2.99 5.54 -2.15
CA LEU A 25 3.31 4.11 -2.19
C LEU A 25 3.00 3.51 -3.56
N SER A 26 1.87 3.88 -4.16
CA SER A 26 1.50 3.42 -5.50
C SER A 26 2.52 3.89 -6.54
N ALA A 27 2.91 5.16 -6.51
CA ALA A 27 3.96 5.68 -7.39
C ALA A 27 5.33 5.00 -7.12
N HIS A 28 5.68 4.76 -5.86
CA HIS A 28 6.96 4.14 -5.49
C HIS A 28 7.08 2.69 -5.98
N PHE A 29 6.00 1.91 -5.87
CA PHE A 29 5.96 0.50 -6.27
C PHE A 29 5.39 0.27 -7.68
N ASN A 30 5.17 1.33 -8.46
CA ASN A 30 4.54 1.28 -9.78
C ASN A 30 3.17 0.57 -9.78
N LEU A 31 2.36 0.79 -8.75
CA LEU A 31 0.98 0.31 -8.68
C LEU A 31 0.06 1.22 -9.50
N ASP A 32 -0.91 0.59 -10.17
CA ASP A 32 -1.85 1.32 -10.99
C ASP A 32 -2.88 2.06 -10.12
N LEU A 33 -2.87 3.39 -10.23
CA LEU A 33 -3.79 4.28 -9.52
C LEU A 33 -4.26 5.40 -10.47
N THR A 34 -4.76 5.00 -11.64
CA THR A 34 -5.19 5.86 -12.74
C THR A 34 -6.25 6.90 -12.38
N ASN A 35 -7.21 6.58 -11.51
CA ASN A 35 -8.23 7.53 -11.05
C ASN A 35 -8.22 7.64 -9.53
N HIS A 36 -7.16 8.27 -9.02
CA HIS A 36 -7.15 8.80 -7.66
C HIS A 36 -8.51 9.42 -7.31
N HIS A 37 -9.11 9.00 -6.19
CA HIS A 37 -10.44 9.39 -5.68
C HIS A 37 -11.63 8.56 -6.17
N ARG A 38 -11.47 7.60 -7.09
CA ARG A 38 -12.47 6.54 -7.24
C ARG A 38 -12.20 5.47 -6.20
N ALA A 39 -13.17 5.24 -5.33
CA ALA A 39 -13.06 4.25 -4.24
C ALA A 39 -12.63 2.86 -4.73
N LEU A 40 -13.04 2.45 -5.94
CA LEU A 40 -12.63 1.18 -6.54
C LEU A 40 -11.13 1.15 -6.86
N ASP A 41 -10.57 2.23 -7.40
CA ASP A 41 -9.16 2.28 -7.80
C ASP A 41 -8.27 2.40 -6.56
N ASP A 42 -8.69 3.17 -5.55
CA ASP A 42 -8.03 3.19 -4.24
C ASP A 42 -8.04 1.80 -3.57
N ALA A 43 -9.16 1.06 -3.65
CA ALA A 43 -9.26 -0.29 -3.10
C ALA A 43 -8.34 -1.30 -3.84
N LYS A 44 -8.23 -1.20 -5.18
CA LYS A 44 -7.32 -2.02 -5.98
C LYS A 44 -5.87 -1.76 -5.62
N ALA A 45 -5.45 -0.50 -5.56
CA ALA A 45 -4.09 -0.13 -5.18
C ALA A 45 -3.76 -0.59 -3.76
N ALA A 46 -4.70 -0.45 -2.81
CA ALA A 46 -4.52 -0.94 -1.44
C ALA A 46 -4.39 -2.47 -1.38
N ALA A 47 -5.14 -3.22 -2.20
CA ALA A 47 -5.03 -4.68 -2.28
C ALA A 47 -3.68 -5.13 -2.85
N GLN A 48 -3.21 -4.47 -3.93
CA GLN A 48 -1.88 -4.75 -4.49
C GLN A 48 -0.76 -4.44 -3.50
N LEU A 49 -0.85 -3.31 -2.80
CA LEU A 49 0.08 -2.95 -1.75
C LEU A 49 0.09 -3.98 -0.61
N LEU A 50 -1.07 -4.48 -0.19
CA LEU A 50 -1.15 -5.51 0.84
C LEU A 50 -0.44 -6.81 0.43
N LEU A 51 -0.57 -7.23 -0.82
CA LEU A 51 0.13 -8.41 -1.33
C LEU A 51 1.65 -8.24 -1.29
N LEU A 52 2.16 -7.06 -1.67
CA LEU A 52 3.59 -6.75 -1.57
C LEU A 52 4.10 -6.80 -0.14
N VAL A 53 3.33 -6.26 0.81
CA VAL A 53 3.67 -6.32 2.24
C VAL A 53 3.76 -7.77 2.72
N GLN A 54 2.76 -8.60 2.41
CA GLN A 54 2.74 -10.01 2.81
C GLN A 54 3.89 -10.82 2.20
N GLN A 55 4.26 -10.52 0.96
CA GLN A 55 5.43 -11.13 0.31
C GLN A 55 6.74 -10.72 1.00
N THR A 56 6.82 -9.48 1.49
CA THR A 56 8.00 -8.97 2.19
C THR A 56 8.11 -9.55 3.60
N ASP A 57 6.99 -9.71 4.30
CA ASP A 57 6.94 -10.26 5.67
C ASP A 57 7.16 -11.79 5.71
N SER A 58 6.98 -12.49 4.60
CA SER A 58 7.19 -13.95 4.48
C SER A 58 8.63 -14.35 4.15
N GLN A 59 9.59 -13.41 4.25
CA GLN A 59 11.03 -13.59 4.04
C GLN A 59 11.78 -13.37 5.36
#